data_AF-A0A6G9Z7G0-F1
#
_entry.id   AF-A0A6G9Z7G0-F1
#
_cell.length_a   1.000
_cell.length_b   1.000
_cell.length_c   1.000
_cell.angle_alpha   90.00
_cell.angle_beta   90.00
_cell.angle_gamma   90.00
#
_symmetry.space_group_name_H-M   'P 1'
#
loop_
_entity.id
_entity.type
_entity.pdbx_description
1 polymer ?
#
loop_
_entity_poly.entity_id
_entity_poly.type
_entity_poly.pdbx_seq_one_letter_code
_entity_poly.pdbx_strand_id
1 'polypeptide(L)'
;MMPSPLGEGVHNRLREIGTSCPIFAHDRGMWTFLTQRRIGADPIVDAMLLGLGARIESYGQEIVLPSPLTEKDGVRQWVSVPYDQFRPSMDTVVYVADYVSGRRCLAMRHGRGGDIRGTPFAWVPLSASRLVLAP
;
A
#
# COMPACT_ATOMS: atom_id res chain seq x y z
N MET A 1 -4.38 -0.62 -6.88
CA MET A 1 -5.72 -1.21 -6.93
C MET A 1 -5.67 -2.64 -6.44
N MET A 2 -6.70 -3.11 -5.73
CA MET A 2 -6.81 -4.45 -5.16
C MET A 2 -8.26 -4.95 -5.24
N PRO A 3 -8.52 -6.27 -5.29
CA PRO A 3 -9.88 -6.81 -5.16
C PRO A 3 -10.49 -6.49 -3.80
N SER A 4 -11.81 -6.28 -3.72
CA SER A 4 -12.50 -5.86 -2.50
C SER A 4 -12.20 -6.74 -1.27
N PRO A 5 -12.21 -8.10 -1.35
CA PRO A 5 -11.91 -8.93 -0.18
C PRO A 5 -10.49 -8.71 0.37
N LEU A 6 -9.51 -8.54 -0.52
CA LEU A 6 -8.14 -8.23 -0.12
C LEU A 6 -8.06 -6.79 0.42
N GLY A 7 -8.72 -5.84 -0.24
CA GLY A 7 -8.78 -4.44 0.16
C GLY A 7 -9.38 -4.27 1.56
N GLU A 8 -10.45 -4.98 1.89
CA GLU A 8 -11.07 -4.95 3.20
C GLU A 8 -10.11 -5.45 4.30
N GLY A 9 -9.45 -6.59 4.06
CA GLY A 9 -8.44 -7.10 4.99
C GLY A 9 -7.26 -6.14 5.18
N VAL A 10 -6.78 -5.51 4.11
CA VAL A 10 -5.71 -4.50 4.18
C VAL A 10 -6.18 -3.26 4.94
N HIS A 11 -7.39 -2.75 4.68
CA HIS A 11 -7.95 -1.61 5.37
C HIS A 11 -8.07 -1.85 6.87
N ASN A 12 -8.63 -3.01 7.26
CA ASN A 12 -8.77 -3.40 8.67
C ASN A 12 -7.40 -3.51 9.33
N ARG A 13 -6.43 -4.15 8.67
CA ARG A 13 -5.09 -4.30 9.23
C ARG A 13 -4.34 -2.99 9.37
N LEU A 14 -4.48 -2.05 8.43
CA LEU A 14 -3.91 -0.70 8.55
C LEU A 14 -4.47 0.03 9.78
N ARG A 15 -5.79 -0.06 10.01
CA ARG A 15 -6.43 0.54 11.18
C ARG A 15 -5.95 -0.08 12.49
N GLU A 16 -5.79 -1.40 12.53
CA GLU A 16 -5.25 -2.12 13.70
C GLU A 16 -3.84 -1.66 14.09
N ILE A 17 -3.00 -1.32 13.11
CA ILE A 17 -1.64 -0.79 13.35
C ILE A 17 -1.61 0.73 13.49
N GLY A 18 -2.77 1.38 13.70
CA GLY A 18 -2.88 2.81 13.94
C GLY A 18 -2.62 3.69 12.71
N THR A 19 -2.72 3.14 11.50
CA THR A 19 -2.49 3.85 10.25
C THR A 19 -3.80 4.02 9.48
N SER A 20 -4.04 5.21 8.91
CA SER A 20 -5.15 5.47 8.00
C SER A 20 -4.69 5.47 6.54
N CYS A 21 -5.59 5.15 5.63
CA CYS A 21 -5.36 5.30 4.20
C CYS A 21 -6.66 5.77 3.54
N PRO A 22 -6.61 6.79 2.68
CA PRO A 22 -7.74 7.15 1.85
C PRO A 22 -7.95 6.09 0.76
N ILE A 23 -9.16 5.55 0.70
CA ILE A 23 -9.51 4.41 -0.14
C ILE A 23 -10.85 4.69 -0.79
N PHE A 24 -10.95 4.41 -2.09
CA PHE A 24 -12.22 4.41 -2.79
C PHE A 24 -12.43 3.11 -3.56
N ALA A 25 -13.68 2.67 -3.63
CA ALA A 25 -14.13 1.52 -4.37
C ALA A 25 -14.59 1.93 -5.77
N HIS A 26 -14.50 0.99 -6.70
CA HIS A 26 -15.09 1.06 -8.04
C HIS A 26 -16.22 0.04 -8.14
N ASP A 27 -17.14 0.28 -9.08
CA ASP A 27 -18.26 -0.61 -9.46
C ASP A 27 -17.87 -2.08 -9.70
N ARG A 28 -16.64 -2.36 -10.17
CA ARG A 28 -16.12 -3.71 -10.45
C ARG A 28 -15.58 -4.46 -9.24
N GLY A 29 -15.90 -4.03 -8.02
CA GLY A 29 -15.41 -4.69 -6.80
C GLY A 29 -13.90 -4.56 -6.61
N MET A 30 -13.30 -3.47 -7.12
CA MET A 30 -11.89 -3.13 -6.92
C MET A 30 -11.78 -1.91 -6.02
N TRP A 31 -10.77 -1.88 -5.16
CA TRP A 31 -10.44 -0.76 -4.28
C TRP A 31 -9.13 -0.11 -4.70
N THR A 32 -9.08 1.22 -4.68
CA THR A 32 -7.85 2.01 -4.87
C THR A 32 -7.41 2.57 -3.53
N PHE A 33 -6.19 2.24 -3.13
CA PHE A 33 -5.50 2.84 -1.99
C PHE A 33 -4.68 4.04 -2.47
N LEU A 34 -4.89 5.19 -1.86
CA LEU A 34 -4.08 6.39 -2.12
C LEU A 34 -2.87 6.38 -1.18
N THR A 35 -1.69 6.21 -1.76
CA THR A 35 -0.41 6.15 -1.04
C THR A 35 0.50 7.30 -1.45
N GLN A 36 1.60 7.48 -0.73
CA GLN A 36 2.72 8.26 -1.23
C GLN A 36 3.29 7.61 -2.50
N ARG A 37 4.02 8.41 -3.29
CA ARG A 37 4.70 7.96 -4.50
C ARG A 37 5.68 6.83 -4.15
N ARG A 38 5.61 5.72 -4.89
CA ARG A 38 6.62 4.65 -4.82
C ARG A 38 7.90 5.09 -5.50
N ILE A 39 9.03 4.76 -4.89
CA ILE A 39 10.36 5.00 -5.45
C ILE A 39 10.84 3.67 -6.06
N GLY A 40 10.85 3.58 -7.39
CA GLY A 40 11.39 2.45 -8.14
C GLY A 40 10.41 1.29 -8.36
N ALA A 41 10.58 0.61 -9.50
CA ALA A 41 9.90 -0.65 -9.80
C ALA A 41 10.65 -1.82 -9.15
N ASP A 42 9.90 -2.79 -8.61
CA ASP A 42 10.43 -4.06 -8.10
C ASP A 42 9.60 -5.18 -8.73
N PRO A 43 10.16 -5.91 -9.72
CA PRO A 43 9.45 -6.95 -10.45
C PRO A 43 8.88 -8.06 -9.55
N ILE A 44 9.49 -8.33 -8.40
CA ILE A 44 9.00 -9.33 -7.44
C ILE A 44 7.72 -8.83 -6.78
N VAL A 45 7.68 -7.56 -6.37
CA VAL A 45 6.47 -6.93 -5.84
C VAL A 45 5.38 -6.92 -6.89
N ASP A 46 5.71 -6.58 -8.12
CA ASP A 46 4.72 -6.50 -9.20
C ASP A 46 4.15 -7.89 -9.53
N ALA A 47 4.98 -8.94 -9.59
CA ALA A 47 4.54 -10.31 -9.78
C ALA A 47 3.70 -10.83 -8.60
N MET A 48 4.09 -10.51 -7.36
CA MET A 48 3.34 -10.86 -6.16
C MET A 48 1.94 -10.22 -6.19
N LEU A 49 1.85 -8.91 -6.47
CA LEU A 49 0.59 -8.18 -6.56
C LEU A 49 -0.28 -8.73 -7.69
N LEU A 50 0.31 -9.00 -8.86
CA LEU A 50 -0.40 -9.60 -9.99
C LEU A 50 -1.06 -10.92 -9.57
N GLY A 51 -0.32 -11.78 -8.86
CA GLY A 51 -0.88 -13.04 -8.35
C GLY A 51 -1.99 -12.85 -7.31
N LEU A 52 -2.09 -11.68 -6.67
CA LEU A 52 -3.18 -11.31 -5.75
C LEU A 52 -4.37 -10.64 -6.47
N GLY A 53 -4.32 -10.51 -7.80
CA GLY A 53 -5.28 -9.70 -8.56
C GLY A 53 -5.15 -8.19 -8.28
N ALA A 54 -4.02 -7.78 -7.68
CA ALA A 54 -3.71 -6.40 -7.36
C ALA A 54 -2.72 -5.82 -8.38
N ARG A 55 -2.68 -4.49 -8.46
CA ARG A 55 -1.73 -3.78 -9.32
C ARG A 55 -1.42 -2.40 -8.77
N ILE A 56 -0.28 -1.87 -9.15
CA ILE A 56 0.08 -0.47 -8.92
C ILE A 56 -0.29 0.32 -10.17
N GLU A 57 -0.98 1.43 -9.99
CA GLU A 57 -1.31 2.31 -11.13
C GLU A 57 -0.05 3.01 -11.62
N SER A 58 0.13 3.04 -12.94
CA SER A 58 1.32 3.63 -13.56
C SER A 58 1.46 5.11 -13.23
N TYR A 59 2.72 5.57 -13.08
CA TYR A 59 3.02 6.98 -12.88
C TYR A 59 2.49 7.84 -14.04
N GLY A 60 1.90 8.99 -13.73
CA GLY A 60 1.35 9.91 -14.72
C GLY A 60 -0.08 9.58 -15.19
N GLN A 61 -0.70 8.52 -14.66
CA GLN A 61 -2.13 8.30 -14.87
C GLN A 61 -2.94 9.29 -14.03
N GLU A 62 -3.92 9.92 -14.67
CA GLU A 62 -4.88 10.77 -13.99
C GLU A 62 -5.86 9.90 -13.19
N ILE A 63 -5.94 10.15 -11.88
CA ILE A 63 -6.86 9.45 -11.00
C ILE A 63 -8.01 10.41 -10.66
N VAL A 64 -9.17 10.17 -11.26
CA VAL A 64 -10.40 10.90 -10.90
C VAL A 64 -10.88 10.41 -9.53
N LEU A 65 -10.93 11.31 -8.56
CA LEU A 65 -11.38 10.99 -7.20
C LEU A 65 -12.91 11.03 -7.10
N PRO A 66 -13.52 10.25 -6.20
CA PRO A 66 -14.93 10.41 -5.88
C PRO A 66 -15.18 11.82 -5.33
N SER A 67 -16.23 12.44 -5.83
CA SER A 67 -16.76 13.72 -5.37
C SER A 67 -18.21 13.53 -4.95
N PRO A 68 -18.79 14.40 -4.10
CA PRO A 68 -20.19 14.26 -3.68
C PRO A 68 -21.20 14.18 -4.84
N LEU A 69 -20.83 14.68 -6.03
CA LEU A 69 -21.64 14.59 -7.23
C LEU A 69 -21.49 13.23 -7.92
N THR A 70 -20.27 12.70 -8.01
CA THR A 70 -19.97 11.46 -8.73
C THR A 70 -20.24 10.18 -7.93
N GLU A 71 -20.33 10.27 -6.61
CA GLU A 71 -20.71 9.12 -5.77
C GLU A 71 -22.17 8.69 -5.97
N LYS A 72 -23.05 9.63 -6.35
CA LYS A 72 -24.47 9.36 -6.63
C LYS A 72 -24.67 8.43 -7.81
N ASP A 73 -23.72 8.45 -8.76
CA ASP A 73 -23.74 7.60 -9.95
C ASP A 73 -23.20 6.19 -9.65
N GLY A 74 -22.67 5.95 -8.43
CA GLY A 74 -22.21 4.64 -7.96
C GLY A 74 -20.92 4.12 -8.61
N VAL A 75 -20.34 4.86 -9.56
CA VAL A 75 -19.13 4.43 -10.30
C VAL A 75 -17.90 4.37 -9.38
N ARG A 76 -17.75 5.34 -8.47
CA ARG A 76 -16.69 5.39 -7.46
C ARG A 76 -17.24 5.93 -6.15
N GLN A 77 -16.87 5.30 -5.05
CA GLN A 77 -17.36 5.66 -3.71
C GLN A 77 -16.22 5.61 -2.70
N TRP A 78 -16.15 6.61 -1.81
CA TRP A 78 -15.19 6.56 -0.71
C TRP A 78 -15.52 5.42 0.24
N VAL A 79 -14.53 4.54 0.47
CA VAL A 79 -14.54 3.57 1.57
C VAL A 79 -13.95 4.22 2.82
N SER A 80 -12.88 5.01 2.62
CA SER A 80 -12.19 5.76 3.66
C SER A 80 -11.83 7.12 3.07
N VAL A 81 -12.52 8.16 3.52
CA VAL A 81 -12.31 9.53 3.02
C VAL A 81 -10.96 10.10 3.50
N PRO A 82 -10.29 10.94 2.70
CA PRO A 82 -9.13 11.69 3.16
C PRO A 82 -9.57 12.78 4.15
N TYR A 83 -9.14 12.68 5.41
CA TYR A 83 -9.36 13.73 6.41
C TYR A 83 -8.26 14.81 6.39
N ASP A 84 -7.07 14.43 5.96
CA ASP A 84 -5.88 15.28 5.89
C ASP A 84 -5.01 14.93 4.66
N GLN A 85 -3.79 15.47 4.63
CA GLN A 85 -2.81 15.17 3.58
C GLN A 85 -2.02 13.87 3.83
N PHE A 86 -2.21 13.21 4.97
CA PHE A 86 -1.47 12.01 5.30
C PHE A 86 -1.82 10.88 4.32
N ARG A 87 -0.79 10.21 3.83
CA ARG A 87 -0.88 9.00 3.03
C ARG A 87 0.19 8.04 3.54
N PRO A 88 -0.11 6.74 3.73
CA PRO A 88 0.92 5.78 4.05
C PRO A 88 1.86 5.61 2.85
N SER A 89 3.08 5.14 3.12
CA SER A 89 4.00 4.73 2.06
C SER A 89 3.37 3.59 1.25
N MET A 90 3.70 3.50 -0.05
CA MET A 90 3.21 2.38 -0.87
C MET A 90 3.72 1.03 -0.34
N ASP A 91 4.96 0.99 0.16
CA ASP A 91 5.57 -0.22 0.72
C ASP A 91 4.81 -0.73 1.95
N THR A 92 4.33 0.17 2.82
CA THR A 92 3.48 -0.21 3.95
C THR A 92 2.22 -0.94 3.47
N VAL A 93 1.53 -0.41 2.46
CA VAL A 93 0.30 -1.01 1.93
C VAL A 93 0.58 -2.35 1.25
N VAL A 94 1.65 -2.44 0.47
CA VAL A 94 2.08 -3.67 -0.21
C VAL A 94 2.46 -4.75 0.81
N TYR A 95 3.20 -4.40 1.85
CA TYR A 95 3.58 -5.33 2.92
C TYR A 95 2.36 -5.85 3.67
N VAL A 96 1.41 -4.98 4.00
CA VAL A 96 0.15 -5.39 4.63
C VAL A 96 -0.66 -6.30 3.70
N ALA A 97 -0.69 -6.04 2.40
CA ALA A 97 -1.36 -6.93 1.44
C ALA A 97 -0.72 -8.32 1.37
N ASP A 98 0.61 -8.41 1.35
CA ASP A 98 1.33 -9.69 1.44
C ASP A 98 1.01 -10.43 2.73
N TYR A 99 1.00 -9.72 3.87
CA TYR A 99 0.65 -10.27 5.18
C TYR A 99 -0.78 -10.82 5.22
N VAL A 100 -1.77 -10.01 4.81
CA VAL A 100 -3.20 -10.36 4.81
C VAL A 100 -3.49 -11.52 3.86
N SER A 101 -2.78 -11.61 2.74
CA SER A 101 -2.95 -12.71 1.78
C SER A 101 -2.46 -14.07 2.30
N GLY A 102 -1.72 -14.10 3.41
CA GLY A 102 -1.10 -15.30 3.96
C GLY A 102 0.11 -15.82 3.19
N ARG A 103 0.45 -15.22 2.03
CA ARG A 103 1.60 -15.65 1.20
C ARG A 103 2.94 -15.39 1.87
N ARG A 104 3.09 -14.24 2.54
CA ARG A 104 4.31 -13.82 3.25
C ARG A 104 5.56 -13.79 2.37
N CYS A 105 5.40 -13.52 1.07
CA CYS A 105 6.49 -13.47 0.09
C CYS A 105 7.55 -12.43 0.47
N LEU A 106 7.13 -11.27 0.98
CA LEU A 106 8.03 -10.18 1.33
C LEU A 106 8.63 -10.37 2.74
N ALA A 107 7.91 -11.01 3.65
CA ALA A 107 8.46 -11.38 4.95
C ALA A 107 9.61 -12.39 4.83
N MET A 108 9.54 -13.32 3.86
CA MET A 108 10.63 -14.27 3.57
C MET A 108 11.88 -13.59 2.98
N ARG A 109 11.71 -12.49 2.22
CA ARG A 109 12.81 -11.73 1.61
C ARG A 109 13.68 -10.99 2.63
N HIS A 110 13.11 -10.53 3.73
CA HIS A 110 13.81 -9.67 4.69
C HIS A 110 14.50 -10.38 5.86
N GLY A 111 14.47 -11.72 5.93
CA GLY A 111 15.33 -12.51 6.84
C GLY A 111 15.31 -12.03 8.31
N ARG A 112 14.29 -12.49 9.05
CA ARG A 112 13.90 -12.17 10.45
C ARG A 112 12.68 -11.26 10.49
N GLY A 113 11.66 -11.72 11.21
CA GLY A 113 10.37 -11.08 11.34
C GLY A 113 10.49 -9.61 11.73
N GLY A 114 10.04 -8.74 10.83
CA GLY A 114 9.60 -7.41 11.22
C GLY A 114 8.35 -7.58 12.08
N ASP A 115 8.50 -7.34 13.37
CA ASP A 115 7.40 -7.36 14.33
C ASP A 115 6.40 -6.26 13.98
N ILE A 116 5.26 -6.66 13.41
CA ILE A 116 4.12 -5.78 13.09
C ILE A 116 3.44 -5.17 14.33
N ARG A 117 3.90 -5.50 15.55
CA ARG A 117 3.35 -5.00 16.82
C ARG A 117 4.31 -4.11 17.61
N GLY A 118 5.53 -3.84 17.12
CA GLY A 118 6.59 -3.32 18.00
C GLY A 118 7.34 -2.05 17.60
N THR A 119 7.46 -1.69 16.32
CA THR A 119 8.28 -0.54 15.91
C THR A 119 7.71 0.21 14.71
N PRO A 120 7.71 1.56 14.72
CA PRO A 120 7.53 2.31 13.49
C PRO A 120 8.71 1.95 12.57
N PHE A 121 8.41 1.64 11.31
CA PHE A 121 9.37 1.31 10.26
C PHE A 121 10.59 2.25 10.29
N ALA A 122 11.66 1.88 11.00
CA ALA A 122 12.97 2.48 10.84
C ALA A 122 13.59 1.82 9.61
N TRP A 123 13.32 2.39 8.44
CA TRP A 123 14.10 2.15 7.24
C TRP A 123 15.57 2.47 7.55
N VAL A 124 16.43 1.45 7.63
CA VAL A 124 17.86 1.65 7.39
C VAL A 124 18.07 1.47 5.89
N PRO A 125 18.36 2.53 5.12
CA PRO A 125 18.64 2.37 3.70
C PRO A 125 19.94 1.57 3.53
N LEU A 126 19.86 0.45 2.81
CA LEU A 126 21.03 -0.17 2.18
C LEU A 126 21.48 0.75 1.04
N SER A 127 22.34 1.72 1.38
CA SER A 127 23.43 2.27 0.57
C SER A 127 23.77 3.68 1.06
N ALA A 128 24.83 3.78 1.87
CA ALA A 128 25.69 4.94 1.84
C ALA A 128 27.12 4.40 1.83
N SER A 129 27.71 4.49 0.64
CA SER A 129 29.12 4.31 0.36
C SER A 129 30.03 4.72 1.52
N ARG A 130 30.87 3.78 1.92
CA ARG A 130 32.24 3.95 2.42
C ARG A 130 32.73 5.40 2.37
N LEU A 131 32.74 6.08 3.51
CA LEU A 131 33.65 7.19 3.77
C LEU A 131 34.48 6.81 4.99
N VAL A 132 35.67 6.33 4.68
CA VAL A 132 36.76 6.13 5.63
C VAL A 132 37.19 7.51 6.11
N LEU A 133 37.19 7.72 7.43
CA LEU A 133 38.10 8.67 8.07
C LEU A 133 38.99 7.83 8.98
N ALA A 134 40.25 7.67 8.54
CA ALA A 134 41.35 7.18 9.34
C ALA A 134 41.78 8.28 10.35
N PRO A 135 42.51 7.94 11.42
CA PRO A 135 42.67 8.77 12.62
C PRO A 135 43.45 10.06 12.42
#